data_AF-A0A8H7NMC4-F1
#
_entry.id   AF-A0A8H7NMC4-F1
#
_cell.length_a   1.000
_cell.length_b   1.000
_cell.length_c   1.000
_cell.angle_alpha   90.00
_cell.angle_beta   90.00
_cell.angle_gamma   90.00
#
_symmetry.space_group_name_H-M   'P 1'
#
loop_
_entity.id
_entity.type
_entity.pdbx_description
1 polymer ?
#
loop_
_entity_poly.entity_id
_entity_poly.type
_entity_poly.pdbx_seq_one_letter_code
_entity_poly.pdbx_strand_id
1 'polypeptide(L)'
;MLVFCFCPTDTRITFYECSYLYPLGATNAPNGVLAIPDEILDVLITAGKVRVREETLEQGGGYIITDGRIGWKVLQGKAAFLGITEIHEARSYNWAKMDLPRTEEHLNIMEAMRTKNKTLCSNFRWLE
;
A
#
# COMPACT_ATOMS: atom_id res chain seq x y z
N MET A 1 -5.12 5.46 -7.02
CA MET A 1 -4.95 4.37 -6.03
C MET A 1 -5.00 4.91 -4.61
N LEU A 2 -5.83 4.29 -3.76
CA LEU A 2 -5.89 4.50 -2.31
C LEU A 2 -5.19 3.33 -1.61
N VAL A 3 -4.45 3.57 -0.53
CA VAL A 3 -3.81 2.50 0.25
C VAL A 3 -4.22 2.61 1.72
N PHE A 4 -4.67 1.48 2.27
CA PHE A 4 -4.90 1.28 3.68
C PHE A 4 -3.66 0.64 4.28
N CYS A 5 -3.06 1.30 5.25
CA CYS A 5 -1.92 0.81 6.00
C CYS A 5 -2.40 0.41 7.39
N PHE A 6 -2.44 -0.90 7.67
CA PHE A 6 -2.78 -1.47 8.97
C PHE A 6 -1.50 -1.63 9.78
N CYS A 7 -1.42 -0.91 10.89
CA CYS A 7 -0.25 -0.88 11.74
C CYS A 7 -0.60 -1.46 13.12
N PRO A 8 0.03 -2.55 13.56
CA PRO A 8 -0.01 -2.98 14.95
C PRO A 8 0.68 -1.94 15.86
N THR A 9 0.55 -2.13 17.18
CA THR A 9 1.16 -1.26 18.20
C THR A 9 2.68 -1.12 18.02
N ASP A 10 3.23 0.04 18.41
CA ASP A 10 4.65 0.40 18.35
C ASP A 10 5.22 0.44 16.92
N THR A 11 4.35 0.72 15.94
CA THR A 11 4.78 0.96 14.55
C THR A 11 5.13 2.42 14.37
N ARG A 12 6.36 2.67 13.86
CA ARG A 12 6.82 3.99 13.46
C ARG A 12 7.00 4.02 11.96
N ILE A 13 6.34 4.95 11.30
CA ILE A 13 6.37 5.09 9.85
C ILE A 13 6.60 6.54 9.46
N THR A 14 7.50 6.75 8.51
CA THR A 14 7.71 8.02 7.85
C THR A 14 6.91 8.06 6.56
N PHE A 15 6.18 9.13 6.33
CA PHE A 15 5.57 9.47 5.06
C PHE A 15 6.30 10.66 4.44
N TYR A 16 6.57 10.55 3.14
CA TYR A 16 7.13 11.62 2.33
C TYR A 16 5.96 12.34 1.64
N GLU A 17 5.32 13.27 2.34
CA GLU A 17 4.16 14.00 1.84
C GLU A 17 4.50 14.75 0.55
N CYS A 18 3.53 14.82 -0.36
CA CYS A 18 3.67 15.41 -1.70
C CYS A 18 4.64 14.69 -2.66
N SER A 19 5.31 13.60 -2.23
CA SER A 19 6.21 12.82 -3.11
C SER A 19 5.51 12.28 -4.37
N TYR A 20 4.22 11.97 -4.29
CA TYR A 20 3.40 11.51 -5.43
C TYR A 20 3.28 12.54 -6.57
N LEU A 21 3.71 13.80 -6.38
CA LEU A 21 3.71 14.85 -7.40
C LEU A 21 4.99 14.84 -8.26
N TYR A 22 5.99 14.02 -7.91
CA TYR A 22 7.30 14.04 -8.55
C TYR A 22 7.69 12.67 -9.10
N PRO A 23 8.55 12.62 -10.13
CA PRO A 23 9.14 11.37 -10.57
C PRO A 23 10.11 10.87 -9.48
N LEU A 24 9.77 9.73 -8.86
CA LEU A 24 10.52 9.16 -7.74
C LEU A 24 11.63 8.20 -8.18
N GLY A 25 11.72 7.86 -9.46
CA GLY A 25 12.74 6.93 -9.98
C GLY A 25 12.68 5.55 -9.31
N ALA A 26 11.49 5.12 -8.88
CA ALA A 26 11.35 3.92 -8.08
C ALA A 26 11.67 2.65 -8.89
N THR A 27 12.31 1.68 -8.25
CA THR A 27 12.75 0.41 -8.85
C THR A 27 12.18 -0.78 -8.08
N ASN A 28 12.23 -1.98 -8.66
CA ASN A 28 11.73 -3.18 -7.97
C ASN A 28 12.56 -3.49 -6.72
N ALA A 29 11.90 -3.64 -5.58
CA ALA A 29 12.50 -4.07 -4.33
C ALA A 29 12.32 -5.59 -4.13
N PRO A 30 13.18 -6.25 -3.32
CA PRO A 30 13.12 -7.70 -3.12
C PRO A 30 11.81 -8.22 -2.49
N ASN A 31 11.07 -7.35 -1.80
CA ASN A 31 9.81 -7.66 -1.13
C ASN A 31 8.58 -7.46 -2.04
N GLY A 32 8.78 -7.25 -3.34
CA GLY A 32 7.69 -7.10 -4.31
C GLY A 32 7.01 -5.73 -4.31
N VAL A 33 7.56 -4.74 -3.59
CA VAL A 33 7.16 -3.32 -3.70
C VAL A 33 8.17 -2.53 -4.54
N LEU A 34 7.89 -1.25 -4.78
CA LEU A 34 8.85 -0.34 -5.40
C LEU A 34 9.68 0.37 -4.33
N ALA A 35 11.01 0.41 -4.51
CA ALA A 35 11.95 1.15 -3.69
C ALA A 35 12.29 2.49 -4.35
N ILE A 36 12.24 3.57 -3.56
CA ILE A 36 12.65 4.91 -3.98
C ILE A 36 14.11 5.12 -3.56
N PRO A 37 15.00 5.60 -4.44
CA PRO A 37 16.38 5.94 -4.06
C PRO A 37 16.39 7.09 -3.03
N ASP A 38 17.19 6.94 -1.98
CA ASP A 38 17.30 7.93 -0.89
C ASP A 38 17.77 9.29 -1.44
N GLU A 39 18.66 9.30 -2.45
CA GLU A 39 19.20 10.53 -3.04
C GLU A 39 18.12 11.40 -3.69
N ILE A 40 17.10 10.77 -4.30
CA ILE A 40 15.97 11.48 -4.91
C ILE A 40 15.11 12.15 -3.84
N LEU A 41 14.84 11.44 -2.73
CA LEU A 41 14.07 11.99 -1.63
C LEU A 41 14.81 13.15 -0.96
N ASP A 42 16.11 13.00 -0.72
CA ASP A 42 16.94 14.03 -0.10
C ASP A 42 16.94 15.33 -0.91
N VAL A 43 17.07 15.24 -2.23
CA VAL A 43 16.99 16.40 -3.13
C VAL A 43 15.63 17.08 -3.05
N LEU A 44 14.53 16.31 -3.05
CA LEU A 44 13.17 16.85 -2.98
C LEU A 44 12.86 17.47 -1.61
N ILE A 45 13.35 16.87 -0.52
CA ILE A 45 13.21 17.39 0.84
C ILE A 45 14.00 18.70 0.98
N THR A 46 15.26 18.72 0.54
CA THR A 46 16.12 19.92 0.61
C THR A 46 15.53 21.07 -0.20
N ALA A 47 14.87 20.77 -1.32
CA ALA A 47 14.17 21.76 -2.14
C ALA A 47 12.82 22.22 -1.57
N GLY A 48 12.38 21.70 -0.42
CA GLY A 48 11.08 22.01 0.20
C GLY A 48 9.87 21.50 -0.58
N LYS A 49 10.08 20.55 -1.51
CA LYS A 49 9.03 19.97 -2.37
C LYS A 49 8.31 18.81 -1.71
N VAL A 50 9.00 18.10 -0.83
CA VAL A 50 8.49 16.97 -0.05
C VAL A 50 8.61 17.30 1.43
N ARG A 51 7.56 17.01 2.20
CA ARG A 51 7.58 17.14 3.66
C ARG A 51 7.70 15.76 4.29
N VAL A 52 8.50 15.67 5.34
CA VAL A 52 8.66 14.44 6.10
C VAL A 52 7.71 14.48 7.28
N ARG A 53 6.79 13.52 7.34
CA ARG A 53 5.91 13.33 8.49
C ARG A 53 6.16 11.96 9.10
N GLU A 54 6.53 11.93 10.37
CA GLU A 54 6.64 10.69 11.13
C GLU A 54 5.37 10.48 11.94
N GLU A 55 4.84 9.26 11.88
CA GLU A 55 3.70 8.82 12.68
C GLU A 55 4.14 7.66 13.57
N THR A 56 3.81 7.75 14.85
CA THR A 56 3.94 6.65 15.81
C THR A 56 2.54 6.20 16.19
N LEU A 57 2.20 4.96 15.86
CA LEU A 57 0.93 4.36 16.29
C LEU A 57 1.13 3.68 17.65
N GLU A 58 0.69 4.38 18.69
CA GLU A 58 0.75 3.91 20.08
C GLU A 58 -0.36 2.87 20.37
N GLN A 59 -0.60 2.59 21.65
CA GLN A 59 -1.42 1.48 22.18
C GLN A 59 -2.69 1.19 21.36
N GLY A 60 -2.87 -0.09 20.99
CA GLY A 60 -4.01 -0.56 20.19
C GLY A 60 -3.76 -0.57 18.67
N GLY A 61 -2.66 0.02 18.21
CA GLY A 61 -2.36 0.12 16.78
C GLY A 61 -3.30 1.09 16.07
N GLY A 62 -3.40 0.98 14.75
CA GLY A 62 -4.31 1.82 13.98
C GLY A 62 -4.24 1.59 12.48
N TYR A 63 -4.96 2.43 11.74
CA TYR A 63 -4.94 2.41 10.30
C TYR A 63 -4.69 3.82 9.74
N ILE A 64 -3.93 3.88 8.65
CA ILE A 64 -3.67 5.11 7.90
C ILE A 64 -4.20 4.91 6.49
N ILE A 65 -4.92 5.91 5.99
CA ILE A 65 -5.41 5.95 4.60
C ILE A 65 -4.61 7.01 3.85
N THR A 66 -3.99 6.62 2.72
CA THR A 66 -3.12 7.51 1.96
C THR A 66 -3.17 7.26 0.45
N ASP A 67 -2.62 8.17 -0.35
CA ASP A 67 -2.39 7.96 -1.78
C ASP A 67 -1.35 6.85 -1.96
N GLY A 68 -1.64 5.86 -2.80
CA GLY A 68 -0.76 4.70 -2.96
C GLY A 68 0.60 5.00 -3.61
N ARG A 69 0.79 6.20 -4.16
CA ARG A 69 2.06 6.65 -4.75
C ARG A 69 2.92 7.44 -3.77
N ILE A 70 2.42 7.69 -2.56
CA ILE A 70 3.23 8.35 -1.54
C ILE A 70 4.44 7.46 -1.19
N GLY A 71 5.62 8.06 -1.10
CA GLY A 71 6.76 7.41 -0.49
C GLY A 71 6.52 7.18 1.00
N TRP A 72 6.96 6.04 1.52
CA TRP A 72 6.90 5.73 2.94
C TRP A 72 8.10 4.88 3.37
N LYS A 73 8.42 4.90 4.66
CA LYS A 73 9.47 4.09 5.27
C LYS A 73 9.03 3.63 6.65
N VAL A 74 8.91 2.31 6.86
CA VAL A 74 8.67 1.76 8.20
C VAL A 74 10.01 1.77 8.95
N LEU A 75 10.10 2.61 9.99
CA LEU A 75 11.30 2.75 10.82
C LEU A 75 11.36 1.69 11.91
N GLN A 76 10.20 1.30 12.44
CA GLN A 76 10.05 0.32 13.51
C GLN A 76 8.70 -0.39 13.40
N GLY A 77 8.66 -1.67 13.79
CA GLY A 77 7.44 -2.46 13.82
C GLY A 77 7.14 -3.14 12.49
N LYS A 78 5.85 -3.34 12.21
CA LYS A 78 5.37 -4.01 10.99
C LYS A 78 4.20 -3.19 10.43
N ALA A 79 3.93 -3.30 9.14
CA ALA A 79 2.73 -2.72 8.55
C ALA A 79 2.22 -3.64 7.44
N ALA A 80 0.89 -3.78 7.36
CA ALA A 80 0.23 -4.48 6.26
C ALA A 80 -0.47 -3.46 5.38
N PHE A 81 -0.24 -3.52 4.07
CA PHE A 81 -0.78 -2.57 3.11
C PHE A 81 -1.81 -3.23 2.21
N LEU A 82 -2.96 -2.59 2.05
CA LEU A 82 -4.02 -2.99 1.14
C LEU A 82 -4.32 -1.84 0.17
N GLY A 83 -4.07 -2.06 -1.12
CA GLY A 83 -4.35 -1.09 -2.17
C GLY A 83 -5.74 -1.27 -2.79
N ILE A 84 -6.45 -0.15 -2.97
CA ILE A 84 -7.67 -0.05 -3.78
C ILE A 84 -7.35 0.82 -5.00
N THR A 85 -7.65 0.30 -6.18
CA THR A 85 -7.34 0.96 -7.46
C THR A 85 -8.54 0.89 -8.39
N GLU A 86 -8.54 1.78 -9.38
CA GLU A 86 -9.51 1.75 -10.47
C GLU A 86 -9.30 0.50 -11.32
N ILE A 87 -10.41 -0.05 -11.82
CA ILE A 87 -10.38 -1.31 -12.58
C ILE A 87 -9.48 -1.24 -13.82
N HIS A 88 -9.41 -0.07 -14.46
CA HIS A 88 -8.55 0.15 -15.62
C HIS A 88 -7.07 0.07 -15.24
N GLU A 89 -6.68 0.72 -14.13
CA GLU A 89 -5.31 0.69 -13.62
C GLU A 89 -4.90 -0.75 -13.25
N ALA A 90 -5.74 -1.48 -12.52
CA ALA A 90 -5.48 -2.89 -12.20
C ALA A 90 -5.24 -3.77 -13.45
N ARG A 91 -5.99 -3.52 -14.53
CA ARG A 91 -5.87 -4.28 -15.80
C ARG A 91 -4.66 -3.88 -16.63
N SER A 92 -4.28 -2.60 -16.63
CA SER A 92 -3.16 -2.10 -17.45
C SER A 92 -1.80 -2.55 -16.94
N TYR A 93 -1.65 -2.74 -15.63
CA TYR A 93 -0.35 -2.92 -14.99
C TYR A 93 -0.05 -4.36 -14.55
N ASN A 94 -0.93 -5.33 -14.84
CA ASN A 94 -0.74 -6.76 -14.52
C ASN A 94 -0.19 -7.00 -13.10
N TRP A 95 -0.83 -6.39 -12.10
CA TRP A 95 -0.35 -6.46 -10.72
C TRP A 95 -0.22 -7.90 -10.24
N ALA A 96 0.82 -8.18 -9.45
CA ALA A 96 0.98 -9.46 -8.79
C ALA A 96 -0.29 -9.80 -8.00
N LYS A 97 -0.81 -11.01 -8.22
CA LYS A 97 -2.01 -11.50 -7.55
C LYS A 97 -1.65 -11.91 -6.12
N MET A 98 -2.48 -11.51 -5.16
CA MET A 98 -2.39 -12.02 -3.79
C MET A 98 -2.72 -13.51 -3.78
N ASP A 99 -1.95 -14.30 -3.04
CA ASP A 99 -2.25 -15.71 -2.82
C ASP A 99 -3.21 -15.84 -1.64
N LEU A 100 -4.40 -16.38 -1.89
CA LEU A 100 -5.41 -16.61 -0.84
C LEU A 100 -5.66 -18.12 -0.65
N PRO A 101 -5.66 -18.61 0.60
CA PRO A 101 -6.04 -20.00 0.89
C PRO A 101 -7.46 -20.28 0.39
N ARG A 102 -7.67 -21.43 -0.24
CA ARG A 102 -9.01 -21.83 -0.70
C ARG A 102 -9.77 -22.56 0.40
N THR A 103 -10.39 -21.80 1.30
CA THR A 103 -11.29 -22.33 2.33
C THR A 103 -12.75 -22.04 1.99
N GLU A 104 -13.67 -22.83 2.55
CA GLU A 104 -15.11 -22.61 2.38
C GLU A 104 -15.54 -21.24 2.92
N GLU A 105 -14.95 -20.78 4.02
CA GLU A 105 -15.16 -19.45 4.58
C GLU A 105 -14.80 -18.34 3.59
N HIS A 106 -13.62 -18.40 2.97
CA HIS A 106 -13.20 -17.40 1.99
C HIS A 106 -14.10 -17.39 0.75
N LEU A 107 -14.56 -18.57 0.30
CA LEU A 107 -15.51 -18.67 -0.81
C LEU A 107 -16.84 -17.99 -0.49
N ASN A 108 -17.37 -18.23 0.71
CA ASN A 108 -18.62 -17.62 1.18
C ASN A 108 -18.51 -16.09 1.28
N ILE A 109 -17.40 -15.58 1.82
CA ILE A 109 -17.14 -14.13 1.88
C ILE A 109 -17.08 -13.53 0.47
N MET A 110 -16.36 -14.16 -0.45
CA MET A 110 -16.24 -13.67 -1.83
C MET A 110 -17.58 -13.64 -2.56
N GLU A 111 -18.43 -14.65 -2.35
CA GLU A 111 -19.77 -14.67 -2.95
C GLU A 111 -20.67 -13.58 -2.34
N ALA A 112 -20.61 -13.37 -1.03
CA ALA A 112 -21.31 -12.28 -0.36
C ALA A 112 -20.86 -10.89 -0.86
N MET A 113 -19.57 -10.71 -1.16
CA MET A 113 -19.07 -9.46 -1.75
C MET A 113 -19.55 -9.25 -3.18
N ARG A 114 -19.52 -10.30 -4.02
CA ARG A 114 -19.97 -10.23 -5.43
C ARG A 114 -21.45 -9.93 -5.57
N THR A 115 -22.27 -10.55 -4.72
CA THR A 115 -23.73 -10.34 -4.72
C THR A 115 -24.11 -8.92 -4.31
N LYS A 116 -23.39 -8.34 -3.34
CA LYS A 116 -23.62 -6.96 -2.87
C LYS A 116 -23.04 -5.88 -3.78
N ASN A 117 -21.94 -6.17 -4.48
CA ASN A 117 -21.26 -5.18 -5.30
C ASN A 117 -20.63 -5.77 -6.56
N LYS A 118 -21.34 -5.67 -7.68
CA LYS A 118 -20.93 -6.24 -8.98
C LYS A 118 -19.70 -5.56 -9.59
N THR A 119 -19.29 -4.40 -9.10
CA THR A 119 -18.12 -3.66 -9.62
C THR A 119 -16.84 -3.94 -8.85
N LEU A 120 -16.92 -4.57 -7.67
CA LEU A 120 -15.75 -4.89 -6.88
C LEU A 120 -14.95 -6.02 -7.55
N CYS A 121 -13.80 -5.65 -8.12
CA CYS A 121 -12.85 -6.61 -8.67
C CYS A 121 -11.80 -6.95 -7.62
N SER A 122 -11.30 -8.19 -7.67
CA SER A 122 -10.31 -8.69 -6.74
C SER A 122 -9.07 -9.16 -7.50
N ASN A 123 -7.88 -8.79 -7.00
CA ASN A 123 -6.60 -9.16 -7.60
C ASN A 123 -5.90 -10.24 -6.78
N PHE A 124 -6.50 -11.43 -6.74
CA PHE A 124 -5.92 -12.60 -6.07
C PHE A 124 -6.03 -13.85 -6.95
N ARG A 125 -5.30 -14.89 -6.56
CA ARG A 125 -5.51 -16.27 -7.02
C ARG A 125 -5.69 -17.19 -5.82
N TRP A 126 -6.43 -18.27 -6.00
CA TRP A 126 -6.56 -19.29 -4.99
C TRP A 126 -5.29 -20.14 -4.95
N LEU A 127 -4.80 -20.40 -3.74
CA LEU A 127 -3.87 -21.49 -3.51
C LEU A 127 -4.67 -22.80 -3.56
N GLU A 128 -4.20 -23.75 -4.38
CA GLU A 128 -4.79 -25.09 -4.51
C GLU A 128 -4.56 -25.94 -3.26
#